data_AF-A0A9X3FNV1-F1
#
_entry.id   AF-A0A9X3FNV1-F1
#
_cell.length_a   1.000
_cell.length_b   1.000
_cell.length_c   1.000
_cell.angle_alpha   90.00
_cell.angle_beta   90.00
_cell.angle_gamma   90.00
#
_symmetry.space_group_name_H-M   'P 1'
#
loop_
_entity.id
_entity.type
_entity.pdbx_description
1 polymer ?
#
loop_
_entity_poly.entity_id
_entity_poly.type
_entity_poly.pdbx_seq_one_letter_code
_entity_poly.pdbx_strand_id
1 'polypeptide(L)'
;MTNWASSLQLVETEDICKDCGSHLYRPAFGKTDIRACLSCGRKRLDQKNKEIEYRGGDEIRKREAEEKKRDTYDWLANKSIVSDSTIQRASFDNYFIKEDETKINKDKAKHVLTNYKNGYIGNTFLQGNAGVGKSHLAMAILKELNSELKNKRCLFISIGKALQLVRYSYSDRDSNVTEENLIQRMIDADFLVIDDLGSETGAIDSQKQASDFVIRMLYAVMEGRQDKSTILTTNLSSQQLDQLYDKKTYDRLMRGAMKDKNHVLMFKKTEGKRKYL
;
A
#
# COMPACT_ATOMS: atom_id res chain seq x y z
N MET A 1 19.54 -11.94 -61.14
CA MET A 1 18.95 -11.09 -60.08
C MET A 1 17.61 -10.56 -60.58
N THR A 2 16.53 -11.31 -60.42
CA THR A 2 15.20 -10.90 -60.86
C THR A 2 14.56 -10.05 -59.76
N ASN A 3 14.29 -8.80 -60.09
CA ASN A 3 13.81 -7.76 -59.20
C ASN A 3 12.30 -7.96 -58.97
N TRP A 4 11.91 -8.61 -57.87
CA TRP A 4 10.51 -8.90 -57.52
C TRP A 4 9.81 -7.70 -56.87
N ALA A 5 9.76 -6.56 -57.56
CA ALA A 5 8.97 -5.42 -57.14
C ALA A 5 8.36 -4.69 -58.35
N SER A 6 7.43 -5.35 -59.06
CA SER A 6 6.46 -4.60 -59.86
C SER A 6 5.51 -3.92 -58.89
N SER A 7 5.68 -2.61 -58.69
CA SER A 7 4.74 -1.80 -57.93
C SER A 7 3.34 -1.95 -58.52
N LEU A 8 2.35 -2.19 -57.66
CA LEU A 8 0.96 -2.32 -58.07
C LEU A 8 0.49 -0.96 -58.61
N GLN A 9 0.47 -0.78 -59.92
CA GLN A 9 -0.05 0.45 -60.54
C GLN A 9 -1.58 0.41 -60.56
N LEU A 10 -2.21 1.46 -60.05
CA LEU A 10 -3.66 1.64 -60.04
C LEU A 10 -4.04 2.68 -61.10
N VAL A 11 -5.13 2.42 -61.81
CA VAL A 11 -5.72 3.35 -62.78
C VAL A 11 -7.12 3.75 -62.33
N GLU A 12 -7.42 5.04 -62.47
CA GLU A 12 -8.74 5.61 -62.21
C GLU A 12 -9.76 5.12 -63.24
N THR A 13 -11.01 4.97 -62.82
CA THR A 13 -12.12 4.53 -63.66
C THR A 13 -13.19 5.62 -63.76
N GLU A 14 -14.06 5.52 -64.76
CA GLU A 14 -15.21 6.42 -64.93
C GLU A 14 -16.29 6.20 -63.86
N ASP A 15 -16.23 5.09 -63.11
CA ASP A 15 -17.19 4.79 -62.06
C ASP A 15 -16.95 5.60 -60.80
N ILE A 16 -18.05 6.02 -60.19
CA ILE A 16 -18.07 6.77 -58.93
C ILE A 16 -18.55 5.87 -57.79
N CYS A 17 -17.88 5.99 -56.64
CA CYS A 17 -18.27 5.30 -55.41
C CYS A 17 -19.63 5.81 -54.92
N LYS A 18 -20.58 4.89 -54.75
CA LYS A 18 -21.94 5.19 -54.26
C LYS A 18 -21.96 5.70 -52.81
N ASP A 19 -20.94 5.40 -52.02
CA ASP A 19 -20.89 5.77 -50.59
C ASP A 19 -20.32 7.18 -50.35
N CYS A 20 -19.36 7.62 -51.17
CA CYS A 20 -18.63 8.88 -50.92
C CYS A 20 -18.43 9.79 -52.14
N GLY A 21 -18.89 9.39 -53.33
CA GLY A 21 -18.78 10.20 -54.54
C GLY A 21 -17.39 10.31 -55.17
N SER A 22 -16.38 9.58 -54.67
CA SER A 22 -15.02 9.56 -55.25
C SER A 22 -14.88 8.53 -56.38
N HIS A 23 -13.92 8.73 -57.29
CA HIS A 23 -13.59 7.76 -58.34
C HIS A 23 -13.17 6.39 -57.79
N LEU A 24 -13.54 5.33 -58.52
CA LEU A 24 -13.05 3.98 -58.26
C LEU A 24 -11.74 3.72 -59.02
N TYR A 25 -10.89 2.87 -58.46
CA TYR A 25 -9.60 2.48 -59.02
C TYR A 25 -9.54 0.98 -59.24
N ARG A 26 -8.81 0.54 -60.28
CA ARG A 26 -8.54 -0.87 -60.58
C ARG A 26 -7.04 -1.10 -60.85
N PRO A 27 -6.53 -2.34 -60.75
CA PRO A 27 -5.18 -2.67 -61.17
C PRO A 27 -4.96 -2.38 -62.66
N ALA A 28 -3.80 -1.80 -62.99
CA ALA A 28 -3.40 -1.53 -64.37
C ALA A 28 -3.10 -2.82 -65.15
N PHE A 29 -2.65 -3.86 -64.44
CA PHE A 29 -2.26 -5.15 -65.00
C PHE A 29 -3.02 -6.29 -64.29
N GLY A 30 -3.50 -7.27 -65.07
CA GLY A 30 -4.27 -8.41 -64.58
C GLY A 30 -5.69 -8.45 -65.19
N LYS A 31 -6.29 -9.65 -65.22
CA LYS A 31 -7.64 -9.88 -65.79
C LYS A 31 -8.80 -9.56 -64.83
N THR A 32 -8.51 -9.01 -63.66
CA THR A 32 -9.51 -8.79 -62.60
C THR A 32 -10.18 -7.42 -62.74
N ASP A 33 -11.50 -7.37 -62.90
CA ASP A 33 -12.28 -6.11 -62.92
C ASP A 33 -12.73 -5.68 -61.51
N ILE A 34 -11.87 -5.90 -60.50
CA ILE A 34 -12.18 -5.48 -59.13
C ILE A 34 -11.92 -3.97 -59.04
N ARG A 35 -12.98 -3.21 -58.81
CA ARG A 35 -12.95 -1.75 -58.63
C ARG A 35 -13.08 -1.43 -57.15
N ALA A 36 -12.18 -0.59 -56.64
CA ALA A 36 -12.15 -0.23 -55.22
C ALA A 36 -12.12 1.29 -55.04
N CYS A 37 -12.86 1.77 -54.05
CA CYS A 37 -12.77 3.16 -53.62
C CYS A 37 -11.63 3.32 -52.61
N LEU A 38 -10.57 4.04 -52.98
CA LEU A 38 -9.43 4.30 -52.09
C LEU A 38 -9.81 5.21 -50.93
N SER A 39 -10.71 6.17 -51.13
CA SER A 39 -11.21 7.08 -50.07
C SER A 39 -11.96 6.32 -48.98
N CYS A 40 -12.95 5.51 -49.34
CA CYS A 40 -13.68 4.67 -48.38
C CYS A 40 -12.79 3.58 -47.75
N GLY A 41 -11.88 2.99 -48.54
CA GLY A 41 -10.88 2.04 -48.04
C GLY A 41 -10.01 2.64 -46.93
N ARG A 42 -9.46 3.84 -47.18
CA ARG A 42 -8.64 4.59 -46.22
C ARG A 42 -9.42 4.94 -44.96
N LYS A 43 -10.64 5.49 -45.08
CA LYS A 43 -11.49 5.80 -43.91
C LYS A 43 -11.76 4.59 -43.03
N ARG A 44 -12.07 3.42 -43.63
CA ARG A 44 -12.28 2.17 -42.89
C ARG A 44 -11.01 1.65 -42.21
N LEU A 45 -9.86 1.77 -42.87
CA LEU A 45 -8.57 1.42 -42.28
C LEU A 45 -8.23 2.34 -41.11
N ASP A 46 -8.40 3.66 -41.26
CA ASP A 46 -8.16 4.64 -40.19
C ASP A 46 -9.07 4.39 -38.98
N GLN A 47 -10.34 4.04 -39.20
CA GLN A 47 -11.26 3.64 -38.13
C GLN A 47 -10.79 2.38 -37.41
N LYS A 48 -10.45 1.31 -38.15
CA LYS A 48 -9.92 0.07 -37.57
C LYS A 48 -8.62 0.29 -36.80
N ASN A 49 -7.70 1.10 -37.33
CA ASN A 49 -6.43 1.40 -36.66
C ASN A 49 -6.68 2.13 -35.33
N LYS A 50 -7.59 3.11 -35.30
CA LYS A 50 -7.99 3.78 -34.04
C LYS A 50 -8.62 2.82 -33.04
N GLU A 51 -9.47 1.89 -33.48
CA GLU A 51 -10.04 0.86 -32.61
C GLU A 51 -8.97 -0.07 -32.03
N ILE A 52 -7.97 -0.46 -32.83
CA ILE A 52 -6.84 -1.28 -32.39
C ILE A 52 -5.99 -0.52 -31.37
N GLU A 53 -5.65 0.75 -31.64
CA GLU A 53 -4.91 1.61 -30.71
C GLU A 53 -5.65 1.77 -29.38
N TYR A 54 -6.97 2.02 -29.42
CA TYR A 54 -7.79 2.17 -28.23
C TYR A 54 -7.84 0.87 -27.41
N ARG A 55 -8.10 -0.27 -28.05
CA ARG A 55 -8.13 -1.59 -27.40
C ARG A 55 -6.78 -1.96 -26.80
N GLY A 56 -5.69 -1.74 -27.53
CA GLY A 56 -4.33 -1.97 -27.04
C GLY A 56 -4.02 -1.09 -25.82
N GLY A 57 -4.43 0.18 -25.85
CA GLY A 57 -4.30 1.08 -24.71
C GLY A 57 -5.06 0.62 -23.47
N ASP A 58 -6.28 0.10 -23.63
CA ASP A 58 -7.08 -0.42 -22.51
C ASP A 58 -6.51 -1.71 -21.93
N GLU A 59 -5.99 -2.61 -22.76
CA GLU A 59 -5.33 -3.84 -22.31
C GLU A 59 -4.06 -3.54 -21.52
N ILE A 60 -3.23 -2.58 -21.98
CA ILE A 60 -2.04 -2.12 -21.25
C ILE A 60 -2.44 -1.55 -19.88
N ARG A 61 -3.43 -0.64 -19.82
CA ARG A 61 -3.91 -0.05 -18.56
C ARG A 61 -4.42 -1.11 -17.58
N LYS A 62 -5.13 -2.13 -18.07
CA LYS A 62 -5.61 -3.24 -17.23
C LYS A 62 -4.44 -4.01 -16.64
N ARG A 63 -3.43 -4.35 -17.45
CA ARG A 63 -2.23 -5.06 -17.00
C ARG A 63 -1.46 -4.25 -15.96
N GLU A 64 -1.22 -2.97 -16.20
CA GLU A 64 -0.55 -2.07 -15.26
C GLU A 64 -1.33 -1.95 -13.93
N ALA A 65 -2.67 -1.87 -14.00
CA ALA A 65 -3.51 -1.83 -12.82
C ALA A 65 -3.46 -3.14 -12.00
N GLU A 66 -3.41 -4.29 -12.66
CA GLU A 66 -3.26 -5.60 -12.02
C GLU A 66 -1.89 -5.78 -11.38
N GLU A 67 -0.82 -5.38 -12.07
CA GLU A 67 0.55 -5.39 -11.55
C GLU A 67 0.67 -4.50 -10.32
N LYS A 68 0.20 -3.25 -10.41
CA LYS A 68 0.16 -2.32 -9.26
C LYS A 68 -0.65 -2.88 -8.10
N LYS A 69 -1.79 -3.52 -8.37
CA LYS A 69 -2.62 -4.14 -7.33
C LYS A 69 -1.84 -5.26 -6.61
N ARG A 70 -1.11 -6.09 -7.36
CA ARG A 70 -0.27 -7.15 -6.79
C ARG A 70 0.89 -6.56 -5.98
N ASP A 71 1.60 -5.60 -6.53
CA ASP A 71 2.75 -4.96 -5.88
C ASP A 71 2.38 -4.29 -4.56
N THR A 72 1.21 -3.65 -4.52
CA THR A 72 0.70 -3.01 -3.29
C THR A 72 0.21 -4.03 -2.26
N TYR A 73 -0.40 -5.14 -2.70
CA TYR A 73 -0.83 -6.22 -1.81
C TYR A 73 0.35 -6.97 -1.18
N ASP A 74 1.38 -7.26 -1.96
CA ASP A 74 2.58 -8.00 -1.54
C ASP A 74 3.45 -7.19 -0.57
N TRP A 75 3.20 -5.89 -0.44
CA TRP A 75 3.94 -4.98 0.42
C TRP A 75 3.89 -5.40 1.90
N LEU A 76 2.72 -5.83 2.38
CA LEU A 76 2.54 -6.28 3.75
C LEU A 76 3.41 -7.49 4.07
N ALA A 77 3.52 -8.44 3.16
CA ALA A 77 4.30 -9.66 3.37
C ALA A 77 5.81 -9.40 3.19
N ASN A 78 6.19 -8.63 2.17
CA ASN A 78 7.59 -8.54 1.72
C ASN A 78 8.37 -7.37 2.32
N LYS A 79 7.69 -6.32 2.80
CA LYS A 79 8.34 -5.09 3.28
C LYS A 79 8.22 -4.88 4.79
N SER A 80 7.30 -5.59 5.45
CA SER A 80 7.10 -5.51 6.90
C SER A 80 8.27 -6.10 7.69
N ILE A 81 8.48 -5.54 8.87
CA ILE A 81 9.45 -6.01 9.86
C ILE A 81 8.66 -6.43 11.08
N VAL A 82 8.57 -7.75 11.32
CA VAL A 82 7.89 -8.32 12.48
C VAL A 82 8.92 -8.91 13.44
N SER A 83 8.69 -8.79 14.75
CA SER A 83 9.50 -9.41 15.79
C SER A 83 9.14 -10.88 15.99
N ASP A 84 7.84 -11.17 16.04
CA ASP A 84 7.27 -12.50 16.25
C ASP A 84 6.54 -12.97 14.98
N SER A 85 6.93 -14.13 14.46
CA SER A 85 6.35 -14.71 13.25
C SER A 85 4.91 -15.19 13.45
N THR A 86 4.47 -15.45 14.68
CA THR A 86 3.07 -15.81 14.97
C THR A 86 2.10 -14.68 14.66
N ILE A 87 2.55 -13.41 14.77
CA ILE A 87 1.76 -12.23 14.41
C ILE A 87 1.36 -12.28 12.93
N GLN A 88 2.19 -12.85 12.05
CA GLN A 88 1.84 -13.00 10.63
C GLN A 88 0.61 -13.89 10.40
N ARG A 89 0.18 -14.69 11.38
CA ARG A 89 -1.05 -15.49 11.33
C ARG A 89 -2.23 -14.82 12.04
N ALA A 90 -2.03 -13.72 12.74
CA ALA A 90 -3.09 -12.99 13.45
C ALA A 90 -4.23 -12.55 12.50
N SER A 91 -5.48 -12.77 12.90
CA SER A 91 -6.70 -12.31 12.26
C SER A 91 -7.76 -12.00 13.33
N PHE A 92 -8.89 -11.40 12.94
CA PHE A 92 -9.99 -11.22 13.88
C PHE A 92 -10.58 -12.55 14.36
N ASP A 93 -10.53 -13.59 13.52
CA ASP A 93 -11.15 -14.89 13.80
C ASP A 93 -10.38 -15.68 14.85
N ASN A 94 -9.04 -15.66 14.78
CA ASN A 94 -8.18 -16.34 15.75
C ASN A 94 -7.77 -15.45 16.94
N TYR A 95 -8.44 -14.31 17.14
CA TYR A 95 -8.24 -13.47 18.32
C TYR A 95 -8.94 -14.08 19.53
N PHE A 96 -8.17 -14.41 20.57
CA PHE A 96 -8.68 -15.10 21.76
C PHE A 96 -9.44 -14.15 22.70
N ILE A 97 -10.75 -14.40 22.83
CA ILE A 97 -11.66 -13.67 23.71
C ILE A 97 -11.84 -14.47 25.00
N LYS A 98 -11.51 -13.87 26.15
CA LYS A 98 -11.70 -14.47 27.47
C LYS A 98 -12.38 -13.51 28.44
N GLU A 99 -11.99 -12.25 28.37
CA GLU A 99 -12.54 -11.17 29.19
C GLU A 99 -13.44 -10.23 28.36
N ASP A 100 -14.41 -9.58 28.99
CA ASP A 100 -15.27 -8.58 28.35
C ASP A 100 -14.44 -7.45 27.70
N GLU A 101 -13.33 -7.05 28.32
CA GLU A 101 -12.41 -6.06 27.76
C GLU A 101 -11.86 -6.50 26.39
N THR A 102 -11.53 -7.78 26.22
CA THR A 102 -11.01 -8.29 24.95
C THR A 102 -12.07 -8.35 23.86
N LYS A 103 -13.33 -8.61 24.23
CA LYS A 103 -14.46 -8.49 23.32
C LYS A 103 -14.67 -7.04 22.87
N ILE A 104 -14.73 -6.11 23.83
CA ILE A 104 -14.87 -4.68 23.57
C ILE A 104 -13.73 -4.16 22.67
N ASN A 105 -12.49 -4.55 22.94
CA ASN A 105 -11.34 -4.13 22.13
C ASN A 105 -11.37 -4.74 20.73
N LYS A 106 -11.84 -5.97 20.56
CA LYS A 106 -12.09 -6.55 19.21
C LYS A 106 -13.15 -5.75 18.45
N ASP A 107 -14.25 -5.39 19.10
CA ASP A 107 -15.33 -4.62 18.48
C ASP A 107 -14.87 -3.19 18.11
N LYS A 108 -14.10 -2.54 18.99
CA LYS A 108 -13.43 -1.26 18.67
C LYS A 108 -12.46 -1.38 17.51
N ALA A 109 -11.67 -2.45 17.45
CA ALA A 109 -10.75 -2.68 16.34
C ALA A 109 -11.50 -2.88 15.01
N LYS A 110 -12.65 -3.55 15.03
CA LYS A 110 -13.55 -3.63 13.85
C LYS A 110 -14.13 -2.28 13.47
N HIS A 111 -14.49 -1.44 14.45
CA HIS A 111 -14.96 -0.09 14.18
C HIS A 111 -13.86 0.78 13.53
N VAL A 112 -12.62 0.70 14.04
CA VAL A 112 -11.46 1.36 13.44
C VAL A 112 -11.22 0.89 12.00
N LEU A 113 -11.32 -0.43 11.75
CA LEU A 113 -11.22 -0.99 10.40
C LEU A 113 -12.25 -0.35 9.46
N THR A 114 -13.52 -0.26 9.88
CA THR A 114 -14.58 0.38 9.09
C THR A 114 -14.27 1.86 8.83
N ASN A 115 -13.81 2.61 9.84
CA ASN A 115 -13.46 4.01 9.67
C ASN A 115 -12.35 4.20 8.63
N TYR A 116 -11.29 3.38 8.70
CA TYR A 116 -10.20 3.42 7.74
C TYR A 116 -10.64 3.03 6.31
N LYS A 117 -11.53 2.04 6.15
CA LYS A 117 -12.14 1.72 4.86
C LYS A 117 -12.95 2.89 4.29
N ASN A 118 -13.59 3.67 5.16
CA ASN A 118 -14.35 4.86 4.80
C ASN A 118 -13.47 6.12 4.61
N GLY A 119 -12.14 5.98 4.61
CA GLY A 119 -11.21 7.07 4.34
C GLY A 119 -10.86 7.95 5.54
N TYR A 120 -11.11 7.49 6.77
CA TYR A 120 -10.66 8.21 7.97
C TYR A 120 -9.13 8.36 7.98
N ILE A 121 -8.66 9.58 8.17
CA ILE A 121 -7.25 9.94 8.31
C ILE A 121 -6.97 10.29 9.76
N GLY A 122 -6.20 9.44 10.44
CA GLY A 122 -5.82 9.65 11.82
C GLY A 122 -5.08 8.48 12.43
N ASN A 123 -4.57 8.69 13.63
CA ASN A 123 -3.82 7.67 14.35
C ASN A 123 -4.71 6.94 15.36
N THR A 124 -4.52 5.63 15.47
CA THR A 124 -5.18 4.77 16.45
C THR A 124 -4.15 4.25 17.45
N PHE A 125 -4.47 4.24 18.74
CA PHE A 125 -3.61 3.71 19.79
C PHE A 125 -4.19 2.44 20.40
N LEU A 126 -3.34 1.43 20.52
CA LEU A 126 -3.58 0.25 21.34
C LEU A 126 -2.59 0.30 22.50
N GLN A 127 -3.11 0.43 23.72
CA GLN A 127 -2.30 0.69 24.90
C GLN A 127 -2.63 -0.28 26.02
N GLY A 128 -1.61 -0.84 26.66
CA GLY A 128 -1.75 -1.69 27.84
C GLY A 128 -0.62 -2.70 27.98
N ASN A 129 -0.74 -3.65 28.90
CA ASN A 129 0.37 -4.53 29.29
C ASN A 129 0.87 -5.45 28.15
N ALA A 130 2.06 -6.02 28.34
CA ALA A 130 2.63 -6.96 27.38
C ALA A 130 1.77 -8.24 27.25
N GLY A 131 1.61 -8.74 26.03
CA GLY A 131 0.92 -10.01 25.77
C GLY A 131 -0.60 -9.98 25.81
N VAL A 132 -1.22 -8.80 25.90
CA VAL A 132 -2.70 -8.65 25.93
C VAL A 132 -3.37 -8.65 24.54
N GLY A 133 -2.60 -8.83 23.47
CA GLY A 133 -3.12 -8.97 22.11
C GLY A 133 -3.18 -7.68 21.27
N LYS A 134 -2.42 -6.64 21.64
CA LYS A 134 -2.36 -5.37 20.89
C LYS A 134 -1.87 -5.55 19.45
N SER A 135 -0.67 -6.12 19.31
CA SER A 135 -0.03 -6.39 18.01
C SER A 135 -0.88 -7.30 17.13
N HIS A 136 -1.59 -8.26 17.75
CA HIS A 136 -2.54 -9.13 17.07
C HIS A 136 -3.68 -8.34 16.43
N LEU A 137 -4.38 -7.48 17.20
CA LEU A 137 -5.46 -6.67 16.65
C LEU A 137 -4.95 -5.67 15.61
N ALA A 138 -3.77 -5.08 15.81
CA ALA A 138 -3.17 -4.17 14.85
C ALA A 138 -2.89 -4.88 13.51
N MET A 139 -2.31 -6.08 13.54
CA MET A 139 -2.10 -6.89 12.35
C MET A 139 -3.41 -7.37 11.72
N ALA A 140 -4.41 -7.74 12.53
CA ALA A 140 -5.73 -8.14 12.02
C ALA A 140 -6.39 -7.00 11.24
N ILE A 141 -6.39 -5.77 11.77
CA ILE A 141 -6.87 -4.59 11.04
C ILE A 141 -6.10 -4.42 9.73
N LEU A 142 -4.77 -4.49 9.79
CA LEU A 142 -3.91 -4.24 8.65
C LEU A 142 -4.11 -5.26 7.51
N LYS A 143 -4.33 -6.54 7.85
CA LYS A 143 -4.63 -7.59 6.87
C LYS A 143 -5.97 -7.38 6.17
N GLU A 144 -7.01 -7.04 6.91
CA GLU A 144 -8.32 -6.75 6.32
C GLU A 144 -8.27 -5.51 5.41
N LEU A 145 -7.48 -4.50 5.77
CA LEU A 145 -7.23 -3.36 4.89
C LEU A 145 -6.49 -3.79 3.62
N ASN A 146 -5.47 -4.64 3.73
CA ASN A 146 -4.69 -5.13 2.60
C ASN A 146 -5.51 -6.00 1.65
N SER A 147 -6.43 -6.82 2.18
CA SER A 147 -7.29 -7.71 1.38
C SER A 147 -8.42 -6.95 0.69
N GLU A 148 -9.06 -6.00 1.37
CA GLU A 148 -10.27 -5.35 0.86
C GLU A 148 -9.98 -4.05 0.09
N LEU A 149 -8.91 -3.31 0.42
CA LEU A 149 -8.56 -2.07 -0.26
C LEU A 149 -7.50 -2.32 -1.33
N LYS A 150 -7.90 -2.18 -2.59
CA LYS A 150 -7.00 -2.30 -3.74
C LYS A 150 -6.05 -1.10 -3.82
N ASN A 151 -4.85 -1.31 -4.33
CA ASN A 151 -3.87 -0.25 -4.60
C ASN A 151 -3.44 0.52 -3.33
N LYS A 152 -3.45 -0.14 -2.17
CA LYS A 152 -3.06 0.42 -0.88
C LYS A 152 -1.92 -0.39 -0.28
N ARG A 153 -0.84 0.29 0.10
CA ARG A 153 0.33 -0.31 0.73
C ARG A 153 0.09 -0.42 2.23
N CYS A 154 0.09 -1.64 2.74
CA CYS A 154 -0.02 -1.91 4.18
C CYS A 154 1.35 -2.34 4.74
N LEU A 155 1.74 -1.83 5.90
CA LEU A 155 3.06 -2.11 6.49
C LEU A 155 3.01 -2.27 8.00
N PHE A 156 3.71 -3.29 8.48
CA PHE A 156 3.90 -3.53 9.91
C PHE A 156 5.38 -3.39 10.27
N ILE A 157 5.69 -2.53 11.24
CA ILE A 157 7.05 -2.32 11.73
C ILE A 157 7.09 -2.50 13.25
N SER A 158 7.76 -3.55 13.71
CA SER A 158 8.19 -3.67 15.10
C SER A 158 9.43 -2.81 15.33
N ILE A 159 9.32 -1.80 16.19
CA ILE A 159 10.40 -0.83 16.46
C ILE A 159 11.68 -1.54 16.93
N GLY A 160 11.60 -2.42 17.92
CA GLY A 160 12.77 -3.10 18.46
C GLY A 160 13.56 -3.88 17.40
N LYS A 161 12.87 -4.63 16.54
CA LYS A 161 13.50 -5.38 15.43
C LYS A 161 14.05 -4.45 14.35
N ALA A 162 13.35 -3.37 14.02
CA ALA A 162 13.80 -2.41 13.02
C ALA A 162 15.10 -1.71 13.46
N LEU A 163 15.20 -1.32 14.73
CA LEU A 163 16.41 -0.76 15.32
C LEU A 163 17.60 -1.73 15.25
N GLN A 164 17.37 -3.02 15.52
CA GLN A 164 18.42 -4.03 15.38
C GLN A 164 18.94 -4.11 13.94
N LEU A 165 18.04 -4.17 12.95
CA LEU A 165 18.40 -4.26 11.53
C LEU A 165 19.17 -3.02 11.06
N VAL A 166 18.72 -1.82 11.47
CA VAL A 166 19.42 -0.57 11.19
C VAL A 166 20.82 -0.58 11.81
N ARG A 167 20.99 -1.06 13.05
CA ARG A 167 22.34 -1.14 13.64
C ARG A 167 23.26 -2.10 12.88
N TYR A 168 22.76 -3.23 12.41
CA TYR A 168 23.53 -4.16 11.57
C TYR A 168 23.90 -3.56 10.21
N SER A 169 23.10 -2.62 9.70
CA SER A 169 23.38 -1.93 8.44
C SER A 169 24.67 -1.12 8.47
N TYR A 170 25.09 -0.60 9.62
CA TYR A 170 26.33 0.18 9.71
C TYR A 170 27.60 -0.65 9.53
N SER A 171 27.53 -1.95 9.84
CA SER A 171 28.62 -2.89 9.62
C SER A 171 28.65 -3.47 8.19
N ASP A 172 27.59 -3.29 7.41
CA ASP A 172 27.44 -3.87 6.07
C ASP A 172 26.92 -2.83 5.06
N ARG A 173 27.82 -2.34 4.21
CA ARG A 173 27.57 -1.25 3.25
C ARG A 173 26.53 -1.61 2.18
N ASP A 174 26.22 -2.89 1.97
CA ASP A 174 25.24 -3.36 0.97
C ASP A 174 23.86 -3.68 1.57
N SER A 175 23.63 -3.33 2.84
CA SER A 175 22.36 -3.62 3.50
C SER A 175 21.21 -2.71 3.02
N ASN A 176 20.13 -3.32 2.53
CA ASN A 176 18.92 -2.64 2.07
C ASN A 176 18.06 -1.99 3.18
N VAL A 177 18.55 -1.94 4.43
CA VAL A 177 17.81 -1.46 5.61
C VAL A 177 18.60 -0.35 6.31
N THR A 178 18.87 0.73 5.59
CA THR A 178 19.38 1.98 6.15
C THR A 178 18.28 2.72 6.91
N GLU A 179 18.66 3.67 7.76
CA GLU A 179 17.71 4.56 8.45
C GLU A 179 16.77 5.27 7.48
N GLU A 180 17.33 5.87 6.43
CA GLU A 180 16.60 6.62 5.42
C GLU A 180 15.60 5.74 4.67
N ASN A 181 16.03 4.56 4.23
CA ASN A 181 15.15 3.61 3.51
C ASN A 181 14.02 3.10 4.41
N LEU A 182 14.27 2.91 5.71
CA LEU A 182 13.23 2.52 6.66
C LEU A 182 12.20 3.66 6.84
N ILE A 183 12.66 4.89 7.05
CA ILE A 183 11.79 6.07 7.20
C ILE A 183 10.94 6.26 5.95
N GLN A 184 11.57 6.26 4.76
CA GLN A 184 10.85 6.46 3.50
C GLN A 184 9.81 5.37 3.26
N ARG A 185 10.16 4.10 3.56
CA ARG A 185 9.20 2.99 3.56
C ARG A 185 8.03 3.30 4.50
N MET A 186 8.28 3.67 5.74
CA MET A 186 7.20 4.01 6.67
C MET A 186 6.33 5.16 6.17
N ILE A 187 6.89 6.16 5.47
CA ILE A 187 6.14 7.26 4.85
C ILE A 187 5.30 6.79 3.65
N ASP A 188 5.86 5.92 2.80
CA ASP A 188 5.23 5.44 1.56
C ASP A 188 4.00 4.55 1.78
N ALA A 189 3.89 3.88 2.94
CA ALA A 189 2.73 3.06 3.28
C ALA A 189 1.43 3.89 3.24
N ASP A 190 0.30 3.34 2.82
CA ASP A 190 -1.00 3.97 3.03
C ASP A 190 -1.47 3.74 4.48
N PHE A 191 -1.30 2.53 4.98
CA PHE A 191 -1.60 2.14 6.35
C PHE A 191 -0.36 1.57 7.03
N LEU A 192 0.00 2.15 8.17
CA LEU A 192 1.20 1.78 8.93
C LEU A 192 0.82 1.27 10.31
N VAL A 193 1.40 0.15 10.73
CA VAL A 193 1.46 -0.25 12.14
C VAL A 193 2.87 0.00 12.66
N ILE A 194 2.97 0.75 13.76
CA ILE A 194 4.18 0.90 14.56
C ILE A 194 3.97 0.11 15.85
N ASP A 195 4.69 -1.00 15.99
CA ASP A 195 4.49 -1.97 17.05
C ASP A 195 5.54 -1.87 18.16
N ASP A 196 5.07 -2.08 19.40
CA ASP A 196 5.80 -2.10 20.66
C ASP A 196 6.57 -0.80 20.97
N LEU A 197 5.96 0.35 20.67
CA LEU A 197 6.52 1.66 20.95
C LEU A 197 6.78 1.86 22.44
N GLY A 198 8.02 2.22 22.80
CA GLY A 198 8.44 2.48 24.18
C GLY A 198 8.91 1.23 24.93
N SER A 199 9.06 0.08 24.27
CA SER A 199 9.68 -1.11 24.88
C SER A 199 11.22 -1.07 24.73
N GLU A 200 11.73 -0.25 23.82
CA GLU A 200 13.14 0.02 23.58
C GLU A 200 13.79 0.89 24.66
N THR A 201 12.98 1.63 25.42
CA THR A 201 13.45 2.59 26.44
C THR A 201 13.71 1.94 27.80
N GLY A 202 13.52 0.62 27.97
CA GLY A 202 13.93 -0.09 29.20
C GLY A 202 15.43 -0.01 29.52
N ALA A 203 16.23 0.60 28.63
CA ALA A 203 17.65 0.88 28.75
C ALA A 203 17.94 2.39 28.93
N ILE A 204 17.11 3.11 29.73
CA ILE A 204 17.23 4.56 30.01
C ILE A 204 18.64 4.97 30.48
N ASP A 205 19.46 4.05 31.00
CA ASP A 205 20.85 4.34 31.38
C ASP A 205 21.93 3.89 30.38
N SER A 206 21.64 3.08 29.36
CA SER A 206 22.70 2.50 28.51
C SER A 206 22.65 2.86 27.02
N GLN A 207 21.54 3.37 26.45
CA GLN A 207 21.50 3.70 25.00
C GLN A 207 20.68 4.96 24.63
N LYS A 208 21.13 6.15 25.03
CA LYS A 208 20.59 7.45 24.58
C LYS A 208 20.42 7.54 23.05
N GLN A 209 21.40 7.04 22.29
CA GLN A 209 21.38 7.08 20.81
C GLN A 209 20.20 6.34 20.18
N ALA A 210 19.76 5.21 20.77
CA ALA A 210 18.62 4.45 20.27
C ALA A 210 17.30 5.22 20.50
N SER A 211 17.17 5.86 21.67
CA SER A 211 16.04 6.73 21.98
C SER A 211 15.99 7.94 21.04
N ASP A 212 17.12 8.60 20.81
CA ASP A 212 17.19 9.77 19.93
C ASP A 212 16.83 9.41 18.49
N PHE A 213 17.30 8.26 17.99
CA PHE A 213 16.91 7.79 16.66
C PHE A 213 15.41 7.51 16.57
N VAL A 214 14.82 6.81 17.54
CA VAL A 214 13.38 6.53 17.54
C VAL A 214 12.58 7.82 17.53
N ILE A 215 12.95 8.81 18.35
CA ILE A 215 12.29 10.11 18.38
C ILE A 215 12.37 10.80 17.01
N ARG A 216 13.56 10.87 16.40
CA ARG A 216 13.75 11.48 15.06
C ARG A 216 12.95 10.74 13.98
N MET A 217 12.99 9.41 13.98
CA MET A 217 12.27 8.56 13.04
C MET A 217 10.76 8.79 13.16
N LEU A 218 10.22 8.77 14.38
CA LEU A 218 8.79 9.01 14.60
C LEU A 218 8.39 10.42 14.17
N TYR A 219 9.20 11.42 14.49
CA TYR A 219 8.95 12.78 14.02
C TYR A 219 8.87 12.85 12.50
N ALA A 220 9.87 12.32 11.79
CA ALA A 220 9.93 12.33 10.33
C ALA A 220 8.75 11.55 9.71
N VAL A 221 8.43 10.38 10.26
CA VAL A 221 7.33 9.53 9.80
C VAL A 221 5.97 10.20 10.06
N MET A 222 5.77 10.84 11.22
CA MET A 222 4.53 11.56 11.52
C MET A 222 4.38 12.84 10.68
N GLU A 223 5.48 13.51 10.32
CA GLU A 223 5.49 14.63 9.39
C GLU A 223 5.14 14.19 7.96
N GLY A 224 5.76 13.11 7.46
CA GLY A 224 5.51 12.61 6.10
C GLY A 224 4.16 11.91 5.91
N ARG A 225 3.44 11.60 6.99
CA ARG A 225 2.16 10.86 6.98
C ARG A 225 0.99 11.72 7.42
N GLN A 226 1.02 13.03 7.18
CA GLN A 226 -0.05 13.90 7.65
C GLN A 226 -1.42 13.59 7.01
N ASP A 227 -1.45 13.00 5.83
CA ASP A 227 -2.63 12.59 5.06
C ASP A 227 -2.92 11.08 5.16
N LYS A 228 -2.20 10.35 6.02
CA LYS A 228 -2.28 8.89 6.13
C LYS A 228 -2.56 8.43 7.56
N SER A 229 -2.96 7.18 7.69
CA SER A 229 -3.37 6.59 8.96
C SER A 229 -2.28 5.69 9.54
N THR A 230 -2.12 5.73 10.86
CA THR A 230 -1.13 4.95 11.59
C THR A 230 -1.75 4.29 12.82
N ILE A 231 -1.49 3.01 13.04
CA ILE A 231 -1.86 2.28 14.25
C ILE A 231 -0.60 2.14 15.10
N LEU A 232 -0.66 2.56 16.35
CA LEU A 232 0.45 2.46 17.29
C LEU A 232 0.09 1.49 18.41
N THR A 233 1.00 0.59 18.75
CA THR A 233 0.89 -0.23 19.95
C THR A 233 1.94 0.20 20.96
N THR A 234 1.59 0.29 22.24
CA THR A 234 2.53 0.69 23.29
C THR A 234 2.19 0.07 24.64
N ASN A 235 3.24 -0.20 25.43
CA ASN A 235 3.12 -0.57 26.84
C ASN A 235 3.23 0.64 27.77
N LEU A 236 3.59 1.82 27.24
CA LEU A 236 3.76 3.05 28.02
C LEU A 236 2.40 3.68 28.35
N SER A 237 2.30 4.30 29.52
CA SER A 237 1.21 5.19 29.89
C SER A 237 1.24 6.50 29.08
N SER A 238 0.12 7.23 29.01
CA SER A 238 0.09 8.53 28.33
C SER A 238 1.06 9.55 28.94
N GLN A 239 1.25 9.49 30.26
CA GLN A 239 2.22 10.32 30.98
C GLN A 239 3.67 10.00 30.58
N GLN A 240 3.99 8.71 30.42
CA GLN A 240 5.31 8.29 29.96
C GLN A 240 5.58 8.71 28.51
N LEU A 241 4.56 8.65 27.64
CA LEU A 241 4.67 9.14 26.27
C LEU A 241 4.90 10.65 26.22
N ASP A 242 4.20 11.43 27.05
CA ASP A 242 4.35 12.89 27.16
C ASP A 242 5.74 13.30 27.69
N GLN A 243 6.37 12.47 28.53
CA GLN A 243 7.73 12.69 29.00
C GLN A 243 8.80 12.28 27.98
N LEU A 244 8.53 11.26 27.18
CA LEU A 244 9.49 10.70 26.23
C LEU A 244 9.59 11.52 24.94
N TYR A 245 8.47 12.13 24.51
CA TYR A 245 8.40 12.90 23.28
C TYR A 245 8.17 14.38 23.58
N ASP A 246 8.73 15.25 22.75
CA ASP A 246 8.40 16.66 22.81
C ASP A 246 6.90 16.88 22.49
N LYS A 247 6.35 17.99 22.97
CA LYS A 247 4.93 18.33 22.80
C LYS A 247 4.48 18.23 21.34
N LYS A 248 5.34 18.67 20.40
CA LYS A 248 5.04 18.67 18.97
C LYS A 248 4.89 17.25 18.42
N THR A 249 5.79 16.33 18.77
CA THR A 249 5.71 14.92 18.35
C THR A 249 4.53 14.23 19.02
N TYR A 250 4.30 14.49 20.31
CA TYR A 250 3.16 13.95 21.04
C TYR A 250 1.81 14.35 20.42
N ASP A 251 1.61 15.64 20.12
CA ASP A 251 0.37 16.13 19.50
C ASP A 251 0.12 15.48 18.13
N ARG A 252 1.19 15.26 17.35
CA ARG A 252 1.12 14.59 16.04
C ARG A 252 0.80 13.12 16.16
N LEU A 253 1.44 12.43 17.10
CA LEU A 253 1.14 11.06 17.45
C LEU A 253 -0.35 10.93 17.81
N MET A 254 -0.88 11.83 18.62
CA MET A 254 -2.23 11.76 19.17
C MET A 254 -3.36 12.33 18.28
N ARG A 255 -3.06 12.89 17.11
CA ARG A 255 -4.00 13.59 16.21
C ARG A 255 -5.35 12.89 15.96
N GLY A 256 -5.38 11.56 15.86
CA GLY A 256 -6.63 10.79 15.68
C GLY A 256 -7.28 10.40 17.00
N ALA A 257 -6.50 9.91 17.95
CA ALA A 257 -6.93 9.53 19.29
C ALA A 257 -7.54 10.68 20.11
N MET A 258 -7.10 11.92 19.87
CA MET A 258 -7.65 13.11 20.52
C MET A 258 -9.04 13.48 20.01
N LYS A 259 -9.40 13.12 18.78
CA LYS A 259 -10.67 13.51 18.14
C LYS A 259 -11.78 12.49 18.36
N ASP A 260 -11.42 11.20 18.39
CA ASP A 260 -12.39 10.12 18.61
C ASP A 260 -11.83 9.08 19.58
N LYS A 261 -12.51 8.91 20.71
CA LYS A 261 -12.16 7.94 21.75
C LYS A 261 -12.24 6.48 21.28
N ASN A 262 -12.94 6.20 20.18
CA ASN A 262 -12.97 4.87 19.56
C ASN A 262 -11.64 4.50 18.90
N HIS A 263 -10.79 5.48 18.59
CA HIS A 263 -9.42 5.28 18.12
C HIS A 263 -8.40 5.06 19.26
N VAL A 264 -8.88 4.87 20.50
CA VAL A 264 -8.07 4.48 21.66
C VAL A 264 -8.60 3.19 22.27
N LEU A 265 -7.81 2.13 22.13
CA LEU A 265 -8.08 0.79 22.66
C LEU A 265 -7.19 0.58 23.88
N MET A 266 -7.82 0.52 25.05
CA MET A 266 -7.14 0.35 26.34
C MET A 266 -7.27 -1.09 26.81
N PHE A 267 -6.15 -1.71 27.18
CA PHE A 267 -6.04 -3.04 27.75
C PHE A 267 -5.56 -2.91 29.19
N LYS A 268 -6.48 -2.59 30.10
CA LYS A 268 -6.19 -2.32 31.51
C LYS A 268 -6.32 -3.56 32.40
N LYS A 269 -7.23 -4.47 32.06
CA LYS A 269 -7.61 -5.61 32.91
C LYS A 269 -7.20 -6.97 32.32
N THR A 270 -6.83 -7.01 31.04
CA THR A 270 -6.44 -8.24 30.34
C THR A 270 -5.09 -8.73 30.85
N GLU A 271 -5.02 -9.99 31.30
CA GLU A 271 -3.77 -10.65 31.65
C GLU A 271 -2.99 -11.09 30.40
N GLY A 272 -1.65 -11.10 30.48
CA GLY A 272 -0.79 -11.46 29.34
C GLY A 272 -0.99 -12.90 28.86
N LYS A 273 -1.37 -13.08 27.58
CA LYS A 273 -1.78 -14.35 26.99
C LYS A 273 -0.65 -15.16 26.33
N ARG A 274 0.59 -14.65 26.35
CA ARG A 274 1.79 -15.32 25.78
C ARG A 274 2.11 -16.68 26.42
N LYS A 275 1.50 -17.03 27.56
CA LYS A 275 1.68 -18.34 28.22
C LYS A 275 0.85 -19.48 27.59
N TYR A 276 -0.02 -19.18 26.63
CA TYR A 276 -1.00 -20.13 26.08
C TYR A 276 -0.88 -20.35 24.55
N LEU A 277 0.17 -19.81 23.92
CA LEU A 277 0.53 -20.02 22.51
C LEU A 277 1.79 -20.87 22.42
#